data_AF-A0A9D5M6N1-F1
#
_entry.id   AF-A0A9D5M6N1-F1
#
_cell.length_a   1.000
_cell.length_b   1.000
_cell.length_c   1.000
_cell.angle_alpha   90.00
_cell.angle_beta   90.00
_cell.angle_gamma   90.00
#
_symmetry.space_group_name_H-M   'P 1'
#
loop_
_entity.id
_entity.type
_entity.pdbx_description
1 polymer ?
#
loop_
_entity_poly.entity_id
_entity_poly.type
_entity_poly.pdbx_seq_one_letter_code
_entity_poly.pdbx_strand_id
1 'polypeptide(L)'
;MTLHEEQERVQKAINHSLAHVQEDPWLAQRVLANAKGEEPVVKKISTSMILVIVLLCLAITAIATGIIYNQDWWWNNRNSMEKSDKPELYEAVMANMVENPEQIQCEDDQVQLTIQDVSWAPEADIMTISFKATPKHPNQDELHSMWALDTDGSYIGEGGSVTVTDDSEDRAMHWLWRTDIGLEGFGGYGHIPGYGPVSDMMDDRSMHLLLLDYTGTNIIINSDEVENAVDMFPMESSMDMFRTNASDVYFVGEFDLSWLREEYDQEMRQRAEETPDMKDYYEQKIATAQAARERMGKEGITCVLTYRVVKYTEGMDDRDLYTSGGGRSVQFIIRPKQ
;
A
#
# COMPACT_ATOMS: atom_id res chain seq x y z
N MET A 1 18.95 -82.38 -40.26
CA MET A 1 18.90 -80.92 -40.07
C MET A 1 20.31 -80.40 -40.30
N THR A 2 20.49 -79.52 -41.27
CA THR A 2 21.82 -79.00 -41.62
C THR A 2 22.14 -77.78 -40.76
N LEU A 3 23.43 -77.51 -40.53
CA LEU A 3 23.90 -76.36 -39.73
C LEU A 3 23.29 -75.04 -40.20
N HIS A 4 23.03 -74.93 -41.51
CA HIS A 4 22.45 -73.75 -42.12
C HIS A 4 20.96 -73.56 -41.75
N GLU A 5 20.19 -74.65 -41.69
CA GLU A 5 18.78 -74.62 -41.27
C GLU A 5 18.64 -74.26 -39.79
N GLU A 6 19.58 -74.69 -38.93
CA GLU A 6 19.57 -74.29 -37.52
C GLU A 6 19.95 -72.82 -37.33
N GLN A 7 20.95 -72.33 -38.07
CA GLN A 7 21.32 -70.91 -38.05
C GLN A 7 20.16 -70.02 -38.50
N GLU A 8 19.46 -70.39 -39.56
CA GLU A 8 18.32 -69.63 -40.06
C GLU A 8 17.17 -69.63 -39.05
N ARG A 9 16.92 -70.76 -38.38
CA ARG A 9 15.89 -70.87 -37.34
C ARG A 9 16.22 -70.04 -36.10
N VAL A 10 17.48 -70.03 -35.66
CA VAL A 10 17.95 -69.21 -34.54
C VAL A 10 17.88 -67.72 -34.90
N GLN A 11 18.32 -67.32 -36.10
CA GLN A 11 18.23 -65.93 -36.53
C GLN A 11 16.78 -65.43 -36.59
N LYS A 12 15.86 -66.27 -37.09
CA LYS A 12 14.43 -65.95 -37.13
C LYS A 12 13.83 -65.82 -35.73
N ALA A 13 14.23 -66.68 -34.80
CA ALA A 13 13.79 -66.62 -33.40
C ALA A 13 14.32 -65.36 -32.68
N ILE A 14 15.59 -65.00 -32.92
CA ILE A 14 16.19 -63.78 -32.37
C ILE A 14 15.47 -62.54 -32.92
N ASN A 15 15.32 -62.45 -34.24
CA ASN A 15 14.66 -61.31 -34.88
C ASN A 15 13.19 -61.18 -34.42
N HIS A 16 12.48 -62.31 -34.24
CA HIS A 16 11.11 -62.29 -33.72
C HIS A 16 11.05 -61.91 -32.22
N SER A 17 12.05 -62.28 -31.43
CA SER A 17 12.12 -61.91 -30.00
C SER A 17 12.46 -60.43 -29.78
N LEU A 18 13.19 -59.82 -30.72
CA LEU A 18 13.62 -58.42 -30.66
C LEU A 18 12.74 -57.48 -31.49
N ALA A 19 11.77 -58.00 -32.26
CA ALA A 19 10.90 -57.22 -33.15
C ALA A 19 10.04 -56.15 -32.44
N HIS A 20 9.86 -56.26 -31.12
CA HIS A 20 9.12 -55.30 -30.29
C HIS A 20 10.01 -54.50 -29.33
N VAL A 21 11.33 -54.69 -29.39
CA VAL A 21 12.28 -53.90 -28.62
C VAL A 21 12.56 -52.63 -29.42
N GLN A 22 11.89 -51.55 -29.05
CA GLN A 22 12.18 -50.24 -29.59
C GLN A 22 13.61 -49.87 -29.17
N GLU A 23 14.47 -49.54 -30.13
CA GLU A 23 15.84 -49.08 -29.83
C GLU A 23 15.75 -47.84 -28.95
N ASP A 24 16.13 -47.97 -27.69
CA ASP A 24 16.22 -46.85 -26.76
C ASP A 24 17.56 -46.14 -26.98
N PRO A 25 17.57 -44.95 -27.60
CA PRO A 25 18.81 -44.23 -27.92
C PRO A 25 19.61 -43.91 -26.64
N TRP A 26 18.91 -43.73 -25.52
CA TRP A 26 19.51 -43.43 -24.22
C TRP A 26 20.22 -44.66 -23.64
N LEU A 27 19.66 -45.85 -23.83
CA LEU A 27 20.29 -47.09 -23.39
C LEU A 27 21.55 -47.38 -24.22
N ALA A 28 21.48 -47.20 -25.54
CA ALA A 28 22.62 -47.35 -26.44
C ALA A 28 23.75 -46.37 -26.09
N GLN A 29 23.41 -45.10 -25.82
CA GLN A 29 24.38 -44.08 -25.43
C GLN A 29 25.01 -44.38 -24.06
N ARG A 30 24.23 -44.90 -23.10
CA ARG A 30 24.73 -45.30 -21.78
C ARG A 30 25.64 -46.53 -21.84
N VAL A 31 25.34 -47.50 -22.69
CA VAL A 31 26.20 -48.68 -22.92
C VAL A 31 27.50 -48.27 -23.62
N LEU A 32 27.43 -47.37 -24.61
CA LEU A 32 28.61 -46.84 -25.29
C LEU A 32 29.50 -46.00 -24.35
N ALA A 33 28.92 -45.17 -23.49
CA ALA A 33 29.66 -44.37 -22.50
C ALA A 33 30.36 -45.27 -21.46
N ASN A 34 29.67 -46.30 -20.96
CA ASN A 34 30.26 -47.29 -20.06
C ASN A 34 31.34 -48.14 -20.72
N ALA A 35 31.17 -48.53 -21.99
CA ALA A 35 32.17 -49.30 -22.75
C ALA A 35 33.43 -48.48 -23.08
N LYS A 36 33.30 -47.15 -23.21
CA LYS A 36 34.43 -46.23 -23.42
C LYS A 36 35.18 -45.87 -22.14
N GLY A 37 34.71 -46.31 -20.97
CA GLY A 37 35.36 -46.03 -19.69
C GLY A 37 35.31 -44.55 -19.30
N GLU A 38 34.34 -43.79 -19.82
CA GLU A 38 34.16 -42.38 -19.43
C GLU A 38 33.66 -42.34 -17.99
N GLU A 39 34.54 -41.98 -17.04
CA GLU A 39 34.14 -41.78 -15.64
C GLU A 39 33.02 -40.73 -15.56
N PRO A 40 31.96 -40.96 -14.77
CA PRO A 40 30.89 -39.99 -14.62
C PRO A 40 31.47 -38.69 -14.09
N VAL A 41 31.43 -37.63 -14.92
CA VAL A 41 31.90 -36.30 -14.53
C VAL A 41 30.91 -35.74 -13.52
N VAL A 42 31.11 -36.05 -12.24
CA VAL A 42 30.37 -35.41 -11.16
C VAL A 42 30.87 -33.97 -11.12
N LYS A 43 30.13 -33.05 -11.74
CA LYS A 43 30.46 -31.62 -11.71
C LYS A 43 30.43 -31.17 -10.25
N LYS A 44 31.59 -31.14 -9.60
CA LYS A 44 31.74 -30.62 -8.24
C LYS A 44 31.49 -29.13 -8.30
N ILE A 45 30.32 -28.70 -7.80
CA ILE A 45 30.04 -27.28 -7.60
C ILE A 45 31.11 -26.78 -6.62
N SER A 46 31.95 -25.86 -7.09
CA SER A 46 33.02 -25.29 -6.28
C SER A 46 32.44 -24.59 -5.05
N THR A 47 33.09 -24.70 -3.89
CA THR A 47 32.71 -23.97 -2.68
C THR A 47 32.57 -22.48 -2.94
N SER A 48 33.40 -21.90 -3.82
CA SER A 48 33.27 -20.50 -4.26
C SER A 48 31.97 -20.22 -5.00
N MET A 49 31.47 -21.16 -5.81
CA MET A 49 30.20 -21.03 -6.51
C MET A 49 29.03 -21.10 -5.53
N ILE A 50 29.09 -21.97 -4.52
CA ILE A 50 28.10 -22.01 -3.44
C ILE A 50 28.10 -20.68 -2.68
N LEU A 51 29.28 -20.15 -2.35
CA LEU A 51 29.42 -18.87 -1.65
C LEU A 51 28.86 -17.69 -2.47
N VAL A 52 29.10 -17.69 -3.78
CA VAL A 52 28.51 -16.71 -4.71
C VAL A 52 26.99 -16.84 -4.78
N ILE A 53 26.45 -18.06 -4.84
CA ILE A 53 24.99 -18.29 -4.82
C ILE A 53 24.40 -17.83 -3.49
N VAL A 54 25.03 -18.13 -2.36
CA VAL A 54 24.57 -17.67 -1.04
C VAL A 54 24.62 -16.14 -0.95
N LEU A 55 25.69 -15.50 -1.42
CA LEU A 55 25.78 -14.04 -1.47
C LEU A 55 24.74 -13.41 -2.41
N LEU A 56 24.48 -14.03 -3.56
CA LEU A 56 23.41 -13.61 -4.47
C LEU A 56 22.04 -13.76 -3.82
N CYS A 57 21.76 -14.88 -3.16
CA CYS A 57 20.53 -15.09 -2.41
C CYS A 57 20.39 -14.04 -1.30
N LEU A 58 21.44 -13.78 -0.51
CA LEU A 58 21.41 -12.75 0.55
C LEU A 58 21.23 -11.34 -0.02
N ALA A 59 21.88 -11.01 -1.14
CA ALA A 59 21.71 -9.72 -1.81
C ALA A 59 20.30 -9.56 -2.38
N ILE A 60 19.72 -10.62 -2.96
CA ILE A 60 18.34 -10.62 -3.45
C ILE A 60 17.35 -10.52 -2.29
N THR A 61 17.60 -11.18 -1.15
CA THR A 61 16.79 -11.02 0.07
C THR A 61 16.91 -9.60 0.63
N ALA A 62 18.10 -9.00 0.64
CA ALA A 62 18.31 -7.62 1.09
C ALA A 62 17.62 -6.58 0.17
N ILE A 63 17.59 -6.84 -1.14
CA ILE A 63 16.87 -6.01 -2.12
C ILE A 63 15.35 -6.22 -2.02
N ALA A 64 14.90 -7.45 -1.74
CA ALA A 64 13.48 -7.74 -1.48
C ALA A 64 12.97 -7.11 -0.18
N THR A 65 13.84 -6.85 0.79
CA THR A 65 13.56 -6.01 1.97
C THR A 65 13.82 -4.51 1.74
N GLY A 66 14.24 -4.12 0.53
CA GLY A 66 14.87 -2.82 0.26
C GLY A 66 13.98 -1.73 -0.35
N ILE A 67 12.69 -2.01 -0.61
CA ILE A 67 11.76 -0.96 -1.02
C ILE A 67 11.27 -0.25 0.23
N ILE A 68 11.77 0.97 0.43
CA ILE A 68 11.23 1.89 1.43
C ILE A 68 10.03 2.57 0.76
N TYR A 69 8.84 2.22 1.21
CA TYR A 69 7.62 2.87 0.77
C TYR A 69 7.41 4.13 1.61
N ASN A 70 7.76 5.28 1.04
CA ASN A 70 7.71 6.58 1.67
C ASN A 70 7.28 7.65 0.64
N GLN A 71 7.37 8.94 0.98
CA GLN A 71 6.95 9.99 0.04
C GLN A 71 7.75 9.99 -1.26
N ASP A 72 9.08 9.80 -1.22
CA ASP A 72 9.91 9.76 -2.43
C ASP A 72 9.48 8.59 -3.35
N TRP A 73 9.27 7.40 -2.79
CA TRP A 73 8.73 6.29 -3.58
C TRP A 73 7.37 6.63 -4.18
N TRP A 74 6.47 7.21 -3.39
CA TRP A 74 5.13 7.56 -3.84
C TRP A 74 5.13 8.54 -5.01
N TRP A 75 5.88 9.65 -4.89
CA TRP A 75 6.02 10.64 -5.96
C TRP A 75 6.65 10.07 -7.24
N ASN A 76 7.58 9.12 -7.12
CA ASN A 76 8.25 8.54 -8.28
C ASN A 76 7.45 7.40 -8.95
N ASN A 77 6.46 6.81 -8.26
CA ASN A 77 5.78 5.62 -8.74
C ASN A 77 4.26 5.79 -8.90
N ARG A 78 3.58 6.36 -7.90
CA ARG A 78 2.12 6.51 -7.90
C ARG A 78 1.66 7.90 -8.28
N ASN A 79 2.33 8.93 -7.79
CA ASN A 79 2.03 10.33 -8.12
C ASN A 79 3.00 10.93 -9.14
N SER A 80 3.55 10.09 -10.03
CA SER A 80 4.54 10.51 -11.02
C SER A 80 3.97 11.48 -12.06
N MET A 81 2.66 11.42 -12.29
CA MET A 81 1.98 12.36 -13.20
C MET A 81 1.97 13.77 -12.60
N GLU A 82 1.52 13.92 -11.35
CA GLU A 82 1.53 15.23 -10.70
C GLU A 82 2.95 15.77 -10.52
N LYS A 83 3.93 14.91 -10.22
CA LYS A 83 5.34 15.31 -10.25
C LYS A 83 5.76 15.88 -11.62
N SER A 84 5.28 15.30 -12.72
CA SER A 84 5.58 15.77 -14.06
C SER A 84 4.86 17.09 -14.40
N ASP A 85 3.63 17.26 -13.91
CA ASP A 85 2.79 18.42 -14.19
C ASP A 85 3.13 19.63 -13.29
N LYS A 86 3.57 19.37 -12.05
CA LYS A 86 3.92 20.35 -11.02
C LYS A 86 5.29 20.01 -10.38
N PRO A 87 6.39 20.08 -11.13
CA PRO A 87 7.72 19.72 -10.61
C PRO A 87 8.15 20.59 -9.43
N GLU A 88 7.74 21.85 -9.37
CA GLU A 88 8.01 22.78 -8.26
C GLU A 88 7.39 22.32 -6.94
N LEU A 89 6.21 21.69 -6.99
CA LEU A 89 5.55 21.12 -5.81
C LEU A 89 6.39 19.98 -5.25
N TYR A 90 6.79 19.04 -6.12
CA TYR A 90 7.67 17.93 -5.74
C TYR A 90 9.01 18.43 -5.18
N GLU A 91 9.64 19.41 -5.83
CA GLU A 91 10.90 19.99 -5.37
C GLU A 91 10.76 20.61 -3.97
N ALA A 92 9.69 21.36 -3.71
CA ALA A 92 9.42 21.96 -2.40
C ALA A 92 9.17 20.89 -1.33
N VAL A 93 8.38 19.86 -1.64
CA VAL A 93 8.13 18.73 -0.72
C VAL A 93 9.43 18.00 -0.39
N MET A 94 10.25 17.66 -1.39
CA MET A 94 11.53 16.98 -1.15
C MET A 94 12.53 17.87 -0.40
N ALA A 95 12.57 19.16 -0.71
CA ALA A 95 13.46 20.11 -0.05
C ALA A 95 13.14 20.28 1.45
N ASN A 96 11.88 20.16 1.84
CA ASN A 96 11.43 20.30 3.23
C ASN A 96 11.23 18.98 3.97
N MET A 97 11.45 17.84 3.32
CA MET A 97 11.22 16.53 3.90
C MET A 97 12.13 16.27 5.11
N VAL A 98 11.53 15.65 6.13
CA VAL A 98 12.17 15.14 7.34
C VAL A 98 11.75 13.68 7.51
N GLU A 99 12.72 12.78 7.43
CA GLU A 99 12.51 11.36 7.67
C GLU A 99 12.52 11.06 9.17
N ASN A 100 11.73 10.07 9.57
CA ASN A 100 11.62 9.55 10.94
C ASN A 100 11.46 10.68 11.97
N PRO A 101 10.41 11.51 11.87
CA PRO A 101 10.20 12.59 12.82
C PRO A 101 10.07 12.04 14.25
N GLU A 102 10.40 12.90 15.21
CA GLU A 102 10.15 12.63 16.62
C GLU A 102 8.67 12.35 16.81
N GLN A 103 8.35 11.19 17.40
CA GLN A 103 6.98 10.72 17.52
C GLN A 103 6.78 9.94 18.82
N ILE A 104 5.59 10.09 19.39
CA ILE A 104 5.12 9.40 20.59
C ILE A 104 3.93 8.54 20.17
N GLN A 105 4.11 7.23 20.30
CA GLN A 105 3.13 6.22 19.93
C GLN A 105 2.19 5.95 21.10
N CYS A 106 0.89 5.83 20.84
CA CYS A 106 0.02 5.14 21.78
C CYS A 106 0.21 3.62 21.63
N GLU A 107 0.15 2.87 22.74
CA GLU A 107 0.11 1.42 22.64
C GLU A 107 -1.19 0.96 21.99
N ASP A 108 -1.05 0.10 20.98
CA ASP A 108 -2.14 -0.56 20.27
C ASP A 108 -1.81 -2.06 20.21
N ASP A 109 -2.76 -2.93 20.52
CA ASP A 109 -2.53 -4.38 20.59
C ASP A 109 -2.57 -5.06 19.21
N GLN A 110 -3.15 -4.42 18.20
CA GLN A 110 -3.39 -5.01 16.89
C GLN A 110 -2.37 -4.55 15.85
N VAL A 111 -2.00 -3.27 15.86
CA VAL A 111 -1.10 -2.68 14.86
C VAL A 111 0.03 -1.88 15.49
N GLN A 112 1.12 -1.74 14.74
CA GLN A 112 2.15 -0.74 14.97
C GLN A 112 2.02 0.32 13.86
N LEU A 113 1.69 1.56 14.24
CA LEU A 113 1.74 2.69 13.32
C LEU A 113 3.10 3.39 13.45
N THR A 114 3.65 3.92 12.36
CA THR A 114 4.90 4.71 12.39
C THR A 114 4.87 5.77 11.31
N ILE A 115 5.04 7.03 11.70
CA ILE A 115 5.26 8.13 10.76
C ILE A 115 6.63 7.93 10.11
N GLN A 116 6.67 7.77 8.80
CA GLN A 116 7.89 7.50 8.04
C GLN A 116 8.61 8.79 7.69
N ASP A 117 7.88 9.77 7.17
CA ASP A 117 8.41 11.09 6.82
C ASP A 117 7.29 12.15 6.81
N VAL A 118 7.71 13.41 6.94
CA VAL A 118 6.85 14.58 6.90
C VAL A 118 7.52 15.68 6.09
N SER A 119 6.76 16.46 5.35
CA SER A 119 7.24 17.68 4.71
C SER A 119 6.31 18.84 5.02
N TRP A 120 6.91 19.98 5.34
CA TRP A 120 6.22 21.24 5.58
C TRP A 120 6.77 22.26 4.58
N ALA A 121 6.03 22.49 3.49
CA ALA A 121 6.45 23.32 2.36
C ALA A 121 5.44 24.47 2.16
N PRO A 122 5.45 25.49 3.03
CA PRO A 122 4.53 26.62 2.94
C PRO A 122 4.71 27.44 1.67
N GLU A 123 5.90 27.44 1.05
CA GLU A 123 6.15 28.07 -0.25
C GLU A 123 5.38 27.42 -1.41
N ALA A 124 4.90 26.19 -1.21
CA ALA A 124 4.09 25.45 -2.17
C ALA A 124 2.67 25.15 -1.63
N ASP A 125 2.26 25.86 -0.56
CA ASP A 125 0.96 25.70 0.10
C ASP A 125 0.63 24.24 0.52
N ILE A 126 1.63 23.42 0.84
CA ILE A 126 1.42 21.98 1.13
C ILE A 126 2.19 21.48 2.35
N MET A 127 1.52 20.63 3.13
CA MET A 127 2.14 19.71 4.07
C MET A 127 1.86 18.29 3.61
N THR A 128 2.85 17.41 3.70
CA THR A 128 2.69 16.00 3.35
C THR A 128 3.18 15.11 4.48
N ILE A 129 2.51 13.98 4.66
CA ILE A 129 2.84 12.99 5.68
C ILE A 129 2.77 11.61 5.04
N SER A 130 3.79 10.78 5.22
CA SER A 130 3.62 9.35 5.03
C SER A 130 3.75 8.57 6.32
N PHE A 131 2.90 7.56 6.46
CA PHE A 131 2.93 6.66 7.60
C PHE A 131 2.62 5.23 7.19
N LYS A 132 3.10 4.32 8.01
CA LYS A 132 2.97 2.88 7.83
C LYS A 132 2.22 2.28 9.01
N ALA A 133 1.32 1.35 8.73
CA ALA A 133 0.73 0.46 9.72
C ALA A 133 1.12 -0.99 9.42
N THR A 134 1.59 -1.69 10.45
CA THR A 134 2.02 -3.09 10.40
C THR A 134 1.21 -3.90 11.41
N PRO A 135 0.60 -5.05 11.04
CA PRO A 135 -0.07 -5.91 12.02
C PRO A 135 0.95 -6.49 13.02
N LYS A 136 0.62 -6.49 14.32
CA LYS A 136 1.47 -7.07 15.37
C LYS A 136 1.49 -8.61 15.33
N HIS A 137 0.48 -9.23 14.73
CA HIS A 137 0.37 -10.67 14.57
C HIS A 137 0.24 -11.05 13.08
N PRO A 138 1.27 -10.85 12.26
CA PRO A 138 1.19 -11.00 10.79
C PRO A 138 0.92 -12.44 10.31
N ASN A 139 1.01 -13.43 11.19
CA ASN A 139 0.65 -14.83 10.90
C ASN A 139 -0.81 -15.17 11.25
N GLN A 140 -1.54 -14.22 11.84
CA GLN A 140 -2.92 -14.40 12.30
C GLN A 140 -3.84 -13.34 11.73
N ASP A 141 -3.30 -12.15 11.45
CA ASP A 141 -4.06 -10.97 11.08
C ASP A 141 -3.59 -10.43 9.72
N GLU A 142 -4.55 -10.17 8.84
CA GLU A 142 -4.36 -9.53 7.56
C GLU A 142 -4.90 -8.10 7.65
N LEU A 143 -4.02 -7.11 7.47
CA LEU A 143 -4.37 -5.69 7.59
C LEU A 143 -4.68 -5.09 6.23
N HIS A 144 -5.80 -4.37 6.17
CA HIS A 144 -6.25 -3.58 5.03
C HIS A 144 -6.66 -2.18 5.47
N SER A 145 -6.66 -1.23 4.55
CA SER A 145 -7.32 0.06 4.82
C SER A 145 -8.83 -0.12 4.76
N MET A 146 -9.56 0.48 5.69
CA MET A 146 -11.01 0.54 5.63
C MET A 146 -11.49 1.30 4.40
N TRP A 147 -10.69 2.23 3.88
CA TRP A 147 -10.99 3.01 2.67
C TRP A 147 -10.71 2.25 1.37
N ALA A 148 -10.14 1.04 1.46
CA ALA A 148 -10.11 0.09 0.34
C ALA A 148 -11.47 -0.62 0.17
N LEU A 149 -12.37 -0.48 1.14
CA LEU A 149 -13.78 -0.75 0.96
C LEU A 149 -14.40 0.42 0.20
N ASP A 150 -15.16 0.09 -0.82
CA ASP A 150 -15.91 1.08 -1.59
C ASP A 150 -17.09 1.61 -0.74
N THR A 151 -16.88 2.74 -0.07
CA THR A 151 -17.91 3.42 0.74
C THR A 151 -18.74 4.44 -0.05
N ASP A 152 -18.30 4.88 -1.23
CA ASP A 152 -19.07 5.82 -2.07
C ASP A 152 -19.92 5.11 -3.14
N GLY A 153 -19.58 3.87 -3.47
CA GLY A 153 -20.39 2.87 -4.15
C GLY A 153 -21.31 2.10 -3.21
N SER A 154 -21.89 2.78 -2.21
CA SER A 154 -23.04 2.32 -1.42
C SER A 154 -23.06 0.80 -1.14
N TYR A 155 -22.51 0.35 -0.01
CA TYR A 155 -22.94 -0.92 0.58
C TYR A 155 -24.43 -0.79 0.94
N ILE A 156 -25.27 -1.12 -0.03
CA ILE A 156 -26.69 -1.28 0.14
C ILE A 156 -26.81 -2.69 0.73
N GLY A 157 -26.83 -2.79 2.06
CA GLY A 157 -27.13 -4.07 2.73
C GLY A 157 -28.41 -4.71 2.17
N GLU A 158 -28.72 -5.96 2.54
CA GLU A 158 -29.80 -6.80 1.97
C GLU A 158 -31.23 -6.18 1.89
N GLY A 159 -31.46 -4.94 2.34
CA GLY A 159 -32.74 -4.23 2.28
C GLY A 159 -32.75 -2.86 1.60
N GLY A 160 -31.66 -2.37 0.99
CA GLY A 160 -31.72 -1.07 0.32
C GLY A 160 -32.12 -1.16 -1.16
N SER A 161 -32.71 -0.06 -1.66
CA SER A 161 -33.51 -0.07 -2.89
C SER A 161 -32.68 -0.30 -4.17
N VAL A 162 -32.97 -1.40 -4.87
CA VAL A 162 -32.49 -1.75 -6.24
C VAL A 162 -33.17 -0.95 -7.36
N THR A 163 -33.75 0.21 -7.08
CA THR A 163 -34.38 1.05 -8.12
C THR A 163 -33.35 1.99 -8.71
N VAL A 164 -32.74 1.50 -9.78
CA VAL A 164 -31.59 2.06 -10.47
C VAL A 164 -32.09 2.87 -11.65
N THR A 165 -31.50 4.04 -11.85
CA THR A 165 -31.54 4.72 -13.15
C THR A 165 -30.28 4.30 -13.92
N ASP A 166 -30.43 4.02 -15.23
CA ASP A 166 -29.44 3.37 -16.11
C ASP A 166 -28.01 3.99 -16.10
N ASP A 167 -27.80 5.17 -15.50
CA ASP A 167 -26.49 5.86 -15.45
C ASP A 167 -25.76 5.79 -14.09
N SER A 168 -26.39 5.25 -13.04
CA SER A 168 -25.90 5.33 -11.65
C SER A 168 -25.23 4.05 -11.14
N GLU A 169 -25.77 2.86 -11.45
CA GLU A 169 -25.13 1.59 -11.08
C GLU A 169 -23.82 1.36 -11.83
N ASP A 170 -23.73 1.77 -13.10
CA ASP A 170 -22.52 1.55 -13.90
C ASP A 170 -21.30 2.33 -13.39
N ARG A 171 -21.50 3.42 -12.62
CA ARG A 171 -20.39 4.16 -11.98
C ARG A 171 -19.97 3.54 -10.66
N ALA A 172 -20.93 3.08 -9.85
CA ALA A 172 -20.68 2.38 -8.59
C ALA A 172 -20.04 1.01 -8.84
N MET A 173 -20.59 0.21 -9.76
CA MET A 173 -20.02 -1.08 -10.20
C MET A 173 -18.62 -0.95 -10.79
N HIS A 174 -18.28 0.20 -11.36
CA HIS A 174 -16.96 0.42 -11.93
C HIS A 174 -15.86 0.57 -10.88
N TRP A 175 -16.13 0.86 -9.61
CA TRP A 175 -15.08 0.98 -8.59
C TRP A 175 -14.97 -0.29 -7.73
N LEU A 176 -16.11 -0.95 -7.52
CA LEU A 176 -16.30 -2.16 -6.71
C LEU A 176 -15.52 -3.44 -7.17
N TRP A 177 -15.17 -3.64 -8.47
CA TRP A 177 -14.81 -4.98 -9.02
C TRP A 177 -13.56 -5.01 -9.93
N ARG A 178 -12.63 -4.06 -9.79
CA ARG A 178 -11.51 -3.97 -10.75
C ARG A 178 -10.31 -4.84 -10.35
N THR A 179 -10.27 -6.08 -10.85
CA THR A 179 -9.04 -6.91 -10.81
C THR A 179 -8.00 -6.42 -11.82
N ASP A 180 -8.44 -5.86 -12.96
CA ASP A 180 -7.55 -5.42 -14.04
C ASP A 180 -8.12 -4.16 -14.73
N ILE A 181 -7.58 -2.97 -14.44
CA ILE A 181 -7.69 -1.89 -15.42
C ILE A 181 -6.52 -2.08 -16.38
N GLY A 182 -6.83 -2.37 -17.65
CA GLY A 182 -5.94 -2.01 -18.75
C GLY A 182 -5.84 -0.49 -18.79
N LEU A 183 -4.90 0.08 -18.03
CA LEU A 183 -4.62 1.52 -17.96
C LEU A 183 -3.83 1.99 -19.18
N GLU A 184 -4.20 1.55 -20.38
CA GLU A 184 -3.80 2.23 -21.61
C GLU A 184 -4.59 3.54 -21.74
N GLY A 185 -4.40 4.48 -20.82
CA GLY A 185 -5.06 5.79 -20.90
C GLY A 185 -5.09 6.62 -19.61
N PHE A 186 -5.01 5.99 -18.43
CA PHE A 186 -4.92 6.69 -17.15
C PHE A 186 -3.53 6.49 -16.59
N GLY A 187 -2.63 7.40 -16.98
CA GLY A 187 -1.21 7.33 -16.67
C GLY A 187 -0.95 7.28 -15.17
N GLY A 188 -0.22 6.25 -14.73
CA GLY A 188 0.56 6.28 -13.49
C GLY A 188 -0.09 5.71 -12.23
N TYR A 189 -1.41 5.51 -12.19
CA TYR A 189 -2.02 4.84 -11.04
C TYR A 189 -1.66 3.35 -11.03
N GLY A 190 -0.57 2.99 -10.36
CA GLY A 190 -0.26 1.59 -10.07
C GLY A 190 -1.46 0.90 -9.40
N HIS A 191 -1.68 -0.38 -9.73
CA HIS A 191 -2.80 -1.21 -9.28
C HIS A 191 -3.28 -0.90 -7.84
N ILE A 192 -4.50 -0.38 -7.70
CA ILE A 192 -5.31 -0.49 -6.48
C ILE A 192 -6.57 -1.25 -6.91
N PRO A 193 -6.68 -2.56 -6.64
CA PRO A 193 -7.97 -3.20 -6.74
C PRO A 193 -8.85 -2.62 -5.61
N GLY A 194 -9.87 -1.85 -5.98
CA GLY A 194 -11.00 -1.64 -5.07
C GLY A 194 -11.58 -3.02 -4.77
N TYR A 195 -11.75 -3.34 -3.49
CA TYR A 195 -12.33 -4.61 -3.12
C TYR A 195 -13.85 -4.48 -3.10
N GLY A 196 -14.52 -5.49 -3.65
CA GLY A 196 -15.97 -5.61 -3.60
C GLY A 196 -16.45 -5.92 -2.17
N PRO A 197 -17.34 -6.90 -1.96
CA PRO A 197 -17.73 -7.30 -0.61
C PRO A 197 -16.51 -7.60 0.28
N VAL A 198 -16.60 -7.26 1.58
CA VAL A 198 -15.52 -7.43 2.57
C VAL A 198 -14.90 -8.84 2.54
N SER A 199 -15.74 -9.86 2.30
CA SER A 199 -15.34 -11.27 2.22
C SER A 199 -14.38 -11.62 1.09
N ASP A 200 -14.21 -10.74 0.10
CA ASP A 200 -13.30 -10.89 -1.02
C ASP A 200 -12.00 -10.07 -0.88
N MET A 201 -11.83 -9.31 0.22
CA MET A 201 -10.61 -8.55 0.50
C MET A 201 -9.40 -9.41 0.85
N MET A 202 -9.65 -10.53 1.53
CA MET A 202 -8.60 -11.31 2.16
C MET A 202 -7.85 -12.18 1.16
N ASP A 203 -6.53 -12.06 1.15
CA ASP A 203 -5.63 -12.99 0.45
C ASP A 203 -5.69 -14.38 1.09
N ASP A 204 -5.75 -14.45 2.42
CA ASP A 204 -5.87 -15.69 3.19
C ASP A 204 -7.09 -15.65 4.13
N ARG A 205 -8.18 -16.29 3.68
CA ARG A 205 -9.44 -16.41 4.44
C ARG A 205 -9.32 -17.17 5.78
N SER A 206 -8.16 -17.74 6.11
CA SER A 206 -7.91 -18.34 7.43
C SER A 206 -7.41 -17.35 8.49
N MET A 207 -6.97 -16.16 8.07
CA MET A 207 -6.56 -15.07 8.96
C MET A 207 -7.78 -14.27 9.47
N HIS A 208 -7.56 -13.39 10.43
CA HIS A 208 -8.54 -12.36 10.77
C HIS A 208 -8.31 -11.11 9.91
N LEU A 209 -9.39 -10.51 9.42
CA LEU A 209 -9.32 -9.22 8.74
C LEU A 209 -9.30 -8.08 9.76
N LEU A 210 -8.25 -7.26 9.70
CA LEU A 210 -8.15 -5.98 10.38
C LEU A 210 -8.33 -4.87 9.35
N LEU A 211 -9.20 -3.91 9.66
CA LEU A 211 -9.45 -2.72 8.86
C LEU A 211 -8.93 -1.50 9.61
N LEU A 212 -7.93 -0.84 9.05
CA LEU A 212 -7.41 0.41 9.56
C LEU A 212 -8.19 1.59 8.97
N ASP A 213 -8.80 2.37 9.84
CA ASP A 213 -9.47 3.60 9.47
C ASP A 213 -8.66 4.81 9.92
N TYR A 214 -8.15 5.57 8.95
CA TYR A 214 -7.62 6.90 9.20
C TYR A 214 -8.77 7.87 9.43
N THR A 215 -8.82 8.47 10.62
CA THR A 215 -9.93 9.34 11.04
C THR A 215 -9.59 10.83 10.99
N GLY A 216 -8.33 11.18 10.74
CA GLY A 216 -7.89 12.56 10.62
C GLY A 216 -6.48 12.81 11.13
N THR A 217 -5.96 13.98 10.76
CA THR A 217 -4.73 14.55 11.29
C THR A 217 -5.05 15.94 11.78
N ASN A 218 -4.62 16.24 12.99
CA ASN A 218 -4.85 17.54 13.62
C ASN A 218 -3.51 18.19 13.91
N ILE A 219 -3.42 19.48 13.64
CA ILE A 219 -2.28 20.28 14.05
C ILE A 219 -2.57 20.90 15.42
N ILE A 220 -1.64 20.70 16.36
CA ILE A 220 -1.60 21.34 17.67
C ILE A 220 -0.49 22.40 17.64
N ILE A 221 -0.91 23.66 17.73
CA ILE A 221 0.00 24.81 17.71
C ILE A 221 0.05 25.42 19.10
N ASN A 222 1.20 25.32 19.78
CA ASN A 222 1.48 25.88 21.11
C ASN A 222 0.38 25.62 22.16
N SER A 223 0.08 24.35 22.45
CA SER A 223 -0.67 24.01 23.68
C SER A 223 0.26 23.32 24.68
N ASP A 224 0.40 23.90 25.87
CA ASP A 224 1.12 23.30 26.99
C ASP A 224 0.42 22.04 27.54
N GLU A 225 -0.79 21.75 27.07
CA GLU A 225 -1.60 20.60 27.44
C GLU A 225 -2.10 19.89 26.18
N VAL A 226 -1.63 18.67 25.95
CA VAL A 226 -2.14 17.76 24.90
C VAL A 226 -3.47 17.12 25.32
N GLU A 227 -3.76 17.09 26.63
CA GLU A 227 -4.95 16.45 27.20
C GLU A 227 -6.24 17.27 27.01
N ASN A 228 -6.13 18.56 26.67
CA ASN A 228 -7.26 19.46 26.41
C ASN A 228 -7.07 20.17 25.06
N ALA A 229 -6.82 19.43 23.98
CA ALA A 229 -6.72 20.00 22.63
C ALA A 229 -8.11 20.51 22.16
N VAL A 230 -8.51 21.70 22.62
CA VAL A 230 -9.80 22.33 22.28
C VAL A 230 -9.76 22.97 20.89
N ASP A 231 -8.57 23.20 20.32
CA ASP A 231 -8.39 23.90 19.05
C ASP A 231 -7.72 23.00 18.01
N MET A 232 -8.41 21.91 17.64
CA MET A 232 -8.02 21.04 16.54
C MET A 232 -8.31 21.76 15.22
N PHE A 233 -7.29 22.00 14.40
CA PHE A 233 -7.48 22.50 13.02
C PHE A 233 -7.70 21.31 12.08
N PRO A 234 -8.94 21.04 11.62
CA PRO A 234 -9.15 20.02 10.61
C PRO A 234 -8.54 20.51 9.30
N MET A 235 -7.46 19.85 8.89
CA MET A 235 -6.85 20.12 7.59
C MET A 235 -7.68 19.45 6.51
N GLU A 236 -8.00 20.20 5.45
CA GLU A 236 -8.47 19.57 4.22
C GLU A 236 -7.31 18.72 3.67
N SER A 237 -7.58 17.43 3.46
CA SER A 237 -6.56 16.47 3.08
C SER A 237 -7.00 15.58 1.93
N SER A 238 -6.11 15.36 0.97
CA SER A 238 -6.15 14.18 0.10
C SER A 238 -5.35 13.05 0.76
N MET A 239 -5.69 11.80 0.45
CA MET A 239 -4.93 10.67 0.95
C MET A 239 -4.87 9.57 -0.10
N ASP A 240 -3.67 9.11 -0.42
CA ASP A 240 -3.44 7.86 -1.14
C ASP A 240 -3.05 6.78 -0.13
N MET A 241 -3.33 5.53 -0.50
CA MET A 241 -2.99 4.37 0.30
C MET A 241 -2.68 3.15 -0.56
N PHE A 242 -1.82 2.29 -0.03
CA PHE A 242 -1.49 1.04 -0.67
C PHE A 242 -1.00 0.01 0.32
N ARG A 243 -1.24 -1.25 -0.01
CA ARG A 243 -0.83 -2.41 0.76
C ARG A 243 0.36 -3.09 0.09
N THR A 244 1.23 -3.66 0.90
CA THR A 244 2.32 -4.53 0.43
C THR A 244 1.96 -6.00 0.60
N ASN A 245 2.70 -6.88 -0.07
CA ASN A 245 2.54 -8.34 0.10
C ASN A 245 2.84 -8.84 1.52
N ALA A 246 3.47 -8.01 2.37
CA ALA A 246 3.72 -8.30 3.78
C ALA A 246 2.56 -7.89 4.70
N SER A 247 1.42 -7.49 4.14
CA SER A 247 0.26 -6.92 4.85
C SER A 247 0.52 -5.58 5.54
N ASP A 248 1.66 -4.91 5.29
CA ASP A 248 1.82 -3.52 5.69
C ASP A 248 0.90 -2.63 4.83
N VAL A 249 0.27 -1.64 5.46
CA VAL A 249 -0.51 -0.61 4.78
C VAL A 249 0.19 0.73 4.92
N TYR A 250 0.40 1.41 3.81
CA TYR A 250 1.02 2.72 3.73
C TYR A 250 -0.01 3.76 3.32
N PHE A 251 0.16 4.95 3.86
CA PHE A 251 -0.66 6.12 3.56
C PHE A 251 0.25 7.29 3.25
N VAL A 252 -0.17 8.09 2.28
CA VAL A 252 0.45 9.38 1.96
C VAL A 252 -0.67 10.41 1.94
N GLY A 253 -0.65 11.31 2.91
CA GLY A 253 -1.60 12.41 3.02
C GLY A 253 -0.98 13.71 2.54
N GLU A 254 -1.76 14.50 1.81
CA GLU A 254 -1.43 15.88 1.46
C GLU A 254 -2.43 16.80 2.13
N PHE A 255 -1.96 17.92 2.65
CA PHE A 255 -2.75 18.83 3.47
C PHE A 255 -2.49 20.27 3.05
N ASP A 256 -3.57 21.03 2.86
CA ASP A 256 -3.49 22.42 2.39
C ASP A 256 -2.92 23.36 3.45
N LEU A 257 -1.92 24.16 3.05
CA LEU A 257 -1.33 25.23 3.84
C LEU A 257 -1.70 26.63 3.33
N SER A 258 -2.64 26.77 2.38
CA SER A 258 -3.06 28.08 1.86
C SER A 258 -3.50 29.06 2.96
N TRP A 259 -3.94 28.55 4.10
CA TRP A 259 -4.28 29.33 5.30
C TRP A 259 -3.09 30.08 5.92
N LEU A 260 -1.85 29.82 5.50
CA LEU A 260 -0.68 30.60 5.90
C LEU A 260 -0.51 31.89 5.10
N ARG A 261 -1.16 32.00 3.93
CA ARG A 261 -1.02 33.16 3.04
C ARG A 261 -1.67 34.41 3.62
N GLU A 262 -1.12 35.57 3.29
CA GLU A 262 -1.68 36.87 3.71
C GLU A 262 -3.07 37.10 3.11
N GLU A 263 -3.30 36.59 1.90
CA GLU A 263 -4.54 36.78 1.14
C GLU A 263 -5.69 35.84 1.55
N TYR A 264 -5.40 34.77 2.30
CA TYR A 264 -6.38 33.72 2.64
C TYR A 264 -7.67 34.28 3.25
N ASP A 265 -7.52 35.22 4.20
CA ASP A 265 -8.67 35.79 4.90
C ASP A 265 -9.57 36.59 3.95
N GLN A 266 -8.98 37.25 2.95
CA GLN A 266 -9.73 37.98 1.93
C GLN A 266 -10.46 37.02 1.00
N GLU A 267 -9.80 35.94 0.58
CA GLU A 267 -10.41 34.90 -0.27
C GLU A 267 -11.62 34.25 0.44
N MET A 268 -11.49 33.92 1.73
CA MET A 268 -12.59 33.35 2.51
C MET A 268 -13.75 34.33 2.70
N ARG A 269 -13.46 35.62 2.91
CA ARG A 269 -14.51 36.66 2.98
C ARG A 269 -15.26 36.77 1.67
N GLN A 270 -14.55 36.76 0.54
CA GLN A 270 -15.18 36.77 -0.78
C GLN A 270 -16.06 35.53 -0.98
N ARG A 271 -15.60 34.33 -0.61
CA ARG A 271 -16.43 33.10 -0.67
C ARG A 271 -17.67 33.18 0.23
N ALA A 272 -17.57 33.80 1.40
CA ALA A 272 -18.71 34.07 2.28
C ALA A 272 -19.74 35.03 1.64
N GLU A 273 -19.30 35.97 0.82
CA GLU A 273 -20.18 36.86 0.06
C GLU A 273 -20.84 36.14 -1.14
N GLU A 274 -20.09 35.29 -1.84
CA GLU A 274 -20.56 34.50 -2.99
C GLU A 274 -21.49 33.34 -2.61
N THR A 275 -21.31 32.79 -1.41
CA THR A 275 -22.09 31.67 -0.84
C THR A 275 -22.62 32.03 0.56
N PRO A 276 -23.67 32.88 0.66
CA PRO A 276 -24.15 33.38 1.95
C PRO A 276 -24.68 32.30 2.91
N ASP A 277 -25.11 31.17 2.38
CA ASP A 277 -25.55 29.98 3.12
C ASP A 277 -24.40 29.27 3.87
N MET A 278 -23.16 29.46 3.41
CA MET A 278 -21.94 28.92 4.01
C MET A 278 -21.13 30.01 4.75
N LYS A 279 -21.71 31.18 5.00
CA LYS A 279 -21.00 32.32 5.59
C LYS A 279 -20.36 31.97 6.94
N ASP A 280 -21.10 31.34 7.85
CA ASP A 280 -20.60 30.97 9.18
C ASP A 280 -19.40 30.01 9.08
N TYR A 281 -19.41 29.10 8.11
CA TYR A 281 -18.30 28.19 7.83
C TYR A 281 -17.02 28.93 7.42
N TYR A 282 -17.12 29.89 6.50
CA TYR A 282 -15.97 30.68 6.07
C TYR A 282 -15.47 31.65 7.15
N GLU A 283 -16.36 32.26 7.93
CA GLU A 283 -15.99 33.09 9.08
C GLU A 283 -15.25 32.25 10.15
N GLN A 284 -15.70 31.02 10.38
CA GLN A 284 -15.00 30.08 11.25
C GLN A 284 -13.62 29.70 10.69
N LYS A 285 -13.48 29.43 9.39
CA LYS A 285 -12.18 29.15 8.75
C LYS A 285 -11.20 30.31 8.92
N ILE A 286 -11.64 31.55 8.74
CA ILE A 286 -10.82 32.76 8.97
C ILE A 286 -10.36 32.83 10.43
N ALA A 287 -11.29 32.73 11.38
CA ALA A 287 -10.97 32.82 12.81
C ALA A 287 -9.97 31.74 13.22
N THR A 288 -10.15 30.52 12.71
CA THR A 288 -9.28 29.39 13.03
C THR A 288 -7.89 29.57 12.39
N ALA A 289 -7.80 30.02 11.14
CA ALA A 289 -6.53 30.31 10.46
C ALA A 289 -5.75 31.44 11.16
N GLN A 290 -6.44 32.52 11.57
CA GLN A 290 -5.83 33.62 12.33
C GLN A 290 -5.25 33.14 13.66
N ALA A 291 -6.04 32.40 14.44
CA ALA A 291 -5.59 31.84 15.71
C ALA A 291 -4.41 30.89 15.54
N ALA A 292 -4.42 30.06 14.48
CA ALA A 292 -3.33 29.17 14.13
C ALA A 292 -2.04 29.96 13.81
N ARG A 293 -2.11 30.97 12.94
CA ARG A 293 -0.95 31.81 12.58
C ARG A 293 -0.37 32.58 13.76
N GLU A 294 -1.21 33.13 14.64
CA GLU A 294 -0.77 33.85 15.85
C GLU A 294 0.01 32.94 16.82
N ARG A 295 -0.35 31.66 16.87
CA ARG A 295 0.25 30.68 17.76
C ARG A 295 1.46 30.00 17.16
N MET A 296 1.75 30.11 15.86
CA MET A 296 2.91 29.43 15.29
C MET A 296 4.22 29.94 15.90
N GLY A 297 4.81 29.13 16.78
CA GLY A 297 6.12 29.38 17.39
C GLY A 297 7.26 28.81 16.55
N LYS A 298 8.50 29.11 16.96
CA LYS A 298 9.73 28.58 16.34
C LYS A 298 10.15 27.19 16.86
N GLU A 299 9.45 26.66 17.86
CA GLU A 299 9.89 25.47 18.61
C GLU A 299 9.42 24.14 17.99
N GLY A 300 8.59 24.21 16.95
CA GLY A 300 8.02 23.06 16.24
C GLY A 300 6.49 23.07 16.27
N ILE A 301 5.91 22.25 15.42
CA ILE A 301 4.47 22.06 15.27
C ILE A 301 4.18 20.62 15.69
N THR A 302 3.37 20.45 16.72
CA THR A 302 2.94 19.11 17.15
C THR A 302 1.75 18.70 16.31
N CYS A 303 1.76 17.50 15.78
CA CYS A 303 0.68 16.93 15.00
C CYS A 303 0.17 15.65 15.66
N VAL A 304 -1.13 15.41 15.56
CA VAL A 304 -1.78 14.22 16.09
C VAL A 304 -2.54 13.54 14.97
N LEU A 305 -2.04 12.39 14.54
CA LEU A 305 -2.73 11.49 13.62
C LEU A 305 -3.65 10.58 14.44
N THR A 306 -4.93 10.53 14.10
CA THR A 306 -5.92 9.69 14.77
C THR A 306 -6.40 8.55 13.86
N TYR A 307 -6.51 7.36 14.42
CA TYR A 307 -6.92 6.17 13.68
C TYR A 307 -7.75 5.22 14.53
N ARG A 308 -8.38 4.25 13.88
CA ARG A 308 -9.10 3.13 14.49
C ARG A 308 -8.72 1.83 13.80
N VAL A 309 -8.77 0.73 14.54
CA VAL A 309 -8.59 -0.60 13.96
C VAL A 309 -9.81 -1.44 14.28
N VAL A 310 -10.48 -1.90 13.23
CA VAL A 310 -11.70 -2.69 13.33
C VAL A 310 -11.36 -4.14 12.96
N LYS A 311 -11.60 -5.05 13.89
CA LYS A 311 -11.53 -6.49 13.61
C LYS A 311 -12.85 -6.93 12.99
N TYR A 312 -12.87 -7.15 11.67
CA TYR A 312 -14.08 -7.54 10.97
C TYR A 312 -14.52 -8.96 11.36
N THR A 313 -15.84 -9.16 11.42
CA THR A 313 -16.46 -10.46 11.60
C THR A 313 -17.59 -10.61 10.59
N GLU A 314 -17.73 -11.78 9.98
CA GLU A 314 -18.81 -12.03 9.02
C GLU A 314 -20.19 -11.77 9.64
N GLY A 315 -21.01 -10.94 8.97
CA GLY A 315 -22.31 -10.51 9.48
C GLY A 315 -22.26 -9.40 10.53
N MET A 316 -21.11 -8.72 10.69
CA MET A 316 -21.00 -7.49 11.47
C MET A 316 -21.96 -6.42 10.94
N ASP A 317 -22.60 -5.69 11.85
CA ASP A 317 -23.46 -4.56 11.49
C ASP A 317 -22.62 -3.40 10.92
N ASP A 318 -23.11 -2.73 9.88
CA ASP A 318 -22.40 -1.63 9.24
C ASP A 318 -22.07 -0.50 10.21
N ARG A 319 -22.96 -0.19 11.15
CA ARG A 319 -22.69 0.83 12.15
C ARG A 319 -21.50 0.42 13.01
N ASP A 320 -21.43 -0.84 13.40
CA ASP A 320 -20.31 -1.37 14.18
C ASP A 320 -19.02 -1.38 13.34
N LEU A 321 -19.09 -1.69 12.03
CA LEU A 321 -17.96 -1.58 11.12
C LEU A 321 -17.37 -0.15 11.12
N TYR A 322 -18.20 0.89 11.08
CA TYR A 322 -17.73 2.28 11.01
C TYR A 322 -17.55 2.98 12.37
N THR A 323 -17.96 2.37 13.49
CA THR A 323 -17.91 3.01 14.82
C THR A 323 -17.15 2.23 15.90
N SER A 324 -16.86 0.94 15.66
CA SER A 324 -16.04 0.14 16.55
C SER A 324 -14.54 0.48 16.42
N GLY A 325 -13.68 -0.23 17.15
CA GLY A 325 -12.23 -0.12 16.98
C GLY A 325 -11.54 1.04 17.71
N GLY A 326 -12.19 1.60 18.74
CA GLY A 326 -11.67 2.54 19.75
C GLY A 326 -10.55 3.51 19.31
N GLY A 327 -10.83 4.82 19.26
CA GLY A 327 -9.86 5.84 18.81
C GLY A 327 -8.46 5.71 19.42
N ARG A 328 -7.45 5.79 18.56
CA ARG A 328 -6.02 5.77 18.84
C ARG A 328 -5.36 6.98 18.21
N SER A 329 -4.13 7.28 18.63
CA SER A 329 -3.41 8.41 18.08
C SER A 329 -1.89 8.25 18.11
N VAL A 330 -1.23 8.85 17.12
CA VAL A 330 0.21 9.03 17.09
C VAL A 330 0.51 10.51 17.08
N GLN A 331 1.33 10.95 18.02
CA GLN A 331 1.81 12.33 18.06
C GLN A 331 3.17 12.39 17.38
N PHE A 332 3.42 13.43 16.59
CA PHE A 332 4.71 13.65 15.96
C PHE A 332 4.99 15.15 15.83
N ILE A 333 6.26 15.52 15.76
CA ILE A 333 6.68 16.93 15.73
C ILE A 333 7.28 17.25 14.36
N ILE A 334 6.73 18.28 13.73
CA ILE A 334 7.30 18.93 12.55
C ILE A 334 8.16 20.11 13.03
N ARG A 335 9.41 20.18 12.57
CA ARG A 335 10.28 21.34 12.79
C ARG A 335 10.53 22.03 11.45
N PRO A 336 9.82 23.11 11.12
CA PRO A 336 10.03 23.85 9.88
C PRO A 336 11.51 24.23 9.72
N LYS A 337 12.05 24.06 8.52
CA LYS A 337 13.42 24.50 8.19
C LYS A 337 13.46 26.04 8.23
N GLN A 338 14.52 26.60 8.83
CA GLN A 338 14.69 28.06 9.00
C GLN A 338 15.22 28.73 7.75
#